data_AF-A0A7C6HC38-F1
#
_entry.id   AF-A0A7C6HC38-F1
#
_cell.length_a   1.000
_cell.length_b   1.000
_cell.length_c   1.000
_cell.angle_alpha   90.00
_cell.angle_beta   90.00
_cell.angle_gamma   90.00
#
_symmetry.space_group_name_H-M   'P 1'
#
loop_
_entity.id
_entity.type
_entity.pdbx_description
1 polymer ?
#
loop_
_entity_poly.entity_id
_entity_poly.type
_entity_poly.pdbx_seq_one_letter_code
_entity_poly.pdbx_strand_id
1 'polypeptide(L)'
;MGPLIGKGNTAEIFDIGDNKVVKLFKPGYPFGGVLKEYENARLLESLGLPIAKSHGLIETSNRHGIIYDRIRGESMLESVIETGNWEKYAVDLAILHKRILSHQVPYARSLKTRLRHNIDRVEALGARAKAALLKVLDSLPCGNCLCRGDFHFDNIIVSQREHKESISSSITWS
;
A
#
# COMPACT_ATOMS: atom_id res chain seq x y z
N MET A 1 -7.65 20.62 10.19
CA MET A 1 -7.15 19.23 10.26
C MET A 1 -7.51 18.69 11.65
N GLY A 2 -8.01 17.46 11.75
CA GLY A 2 -8.27 16.82 13.05
C GLY A 2 -7.03 16.11 13.62
N PRO A 3 -7.19 15.18 14.57
CA PRO A 3 -6.07 14.54 15.27
C PRO A 3 -5.22 13.67 14.33
N LEU A 4 -3.92 13.61 14.62
CA LEU A 4 -2.99 12.66 14.00
C LEU A 4 -3.29 11.26 14.53
N ILE A 5 -3.57 10.32 13.64
CA ILE A 5 -3.91 8.93 14.00
C ILE A 5 -2.95 7.89 13.39
N GLY A 6 -2.01 8.33 12.56
CA GLY A 6 -1.02 7.44 11.97
C GLY A 6 0.14 8.22 11.36
N LYS A 7 1.33 7.63 11.39
CA LYS A 7 2.55 8.24 10.87
C LYS A 7 3.37 7.21 10.12
N GLY A 8 3.68 7.52 8.86
CA GLY A 8 4.54 6.69 8.02
C GLY A 8 5.83 7.40 7.63
N ASN A 9 6.59 6.71 6.78
CA ASN A 9 7.85 7.24 6.25
C ASN A 9 7.62 8.48 5.37
N THR A 10 6.57 8.48 4.55
CA THR A 10 6.31 9.51 3.53
C THR A 10 5.14 10.43 3.83
N ALA A 11 4.25 10.05 4.76
CA ALA A 11 3.02 10.78 5.03
C ALA A 11 2.54 10.61 6.48
N GLU A 12 1.54 11.42 6.84
CA GLU A 12 0.83 11.43 8.12
C GLU A 12 -0.66 11.23 7.85
N ILE A 13 -1.39 10.51 8.72
CA ILE A 13 -2.85 10.40 8.62
C ILE A 13 -3.50 11.28 9.67
N PHE A 14 -4.39 12.14 9.21
CA PHE A 14 -5.25 12.90 10.10
C PHE A 14 -6.70 12.44 9.93
N ASP A 15 -7.39 12.28 11.05
CA ASP A 15 -8.85 12.18 11.03
C ASP A 15 -9.43 13.55 10.61
N ILE A 16 -10.37 13.53 9.67
CA ILE A 16 -11.03 14.76 9.18
C ILE A 16 -12.54 14.75 9.44
N GLY A 17 -13.05 13.80 10.23
CA GLY A 17 -14.47 13.63 10.48
C GLY A 17 -15.18 12.82 9.39
N ASP A 18 -16.49 12.62 9.54
CA ASP A 18 -17.37 11.97 8.55
C ASP A 18 -16.86 10.62 8.02
N ASN A 19 -16.28 9.83 8.93
CA ASN A 19 -15.62 8.55 8.65
C ASN A 19 -14.57 8.66 7.53
N LYS A 20 -13.82 9.76 7.50
CA LYS A 20 -12.74 10.00 6.53
C LYS A 20 -11.44 10.34 7.21
N VAL A 21 -10.38 10.07 6.47
CA VAL A 21 -9.02 10.43 6.84
C VAL A 21 -8.34 11.10 5.66
N VAL A 22 -7.37 11.96 5.95
CA VAL A 22 -6.43 12.46 4.93
C VAL A 22 -5.07 11.83 5.16
N LYS A 23 -4.53 11.18 4.12
CA LYS A 23 -3.11 10.85 4.04
C LYS A 23 -2.38 12.05 3.47
N LEU A 24 -1.72 12.81 4.34
CA LEU A 24 -1.01 14.03 3.99
C LEU A 24 0.49 13.76 3.86
N PHE A 25 1.02 13.89 2.65
CA PHE A 25 2.43 13.63 2.36
C PHE A 25 3.33 14.68 3.01
N LYS A 26 4.52 14.26 3.45
CA LYS A 26 5.48 15.14 4.12
C LYS A 26 5.92 16.29 3.20
N PRO A 27 6.36 17.43 3.77
CA PRO A 27 6.89 18.54 2.98
C PRO A 27 7.98 18.08 1.99
N GLY A 28 7.93 18.59 0.76
CA GLY A 28 8.87 18.24 -0.30
C GLY A 28 8.63 16.90 -1.00
N TYR A 29 7.62 16.12 -0.58
CA TYR A 29 7.27 14.89 -1.30
C TYR A 29 6.73 15.22 -2.71
N PRO A 30 7.24 14.58 -3.78
CA PRO A 30 6.88 14.94 -5.15
C PRO A 30 5.39 14.71 -5.44
N PHE A 31 4.71 15.71 -6.02
CA PHE A 31 3.30 15.60 -6.40
C PHE A 31 3.03 14.42 -7.35
N GLY A 32 3.95 14.14 -8.28
CA GLY A 32 3.82 12.97 -9.16
C GLY A 32 3.79 11.63 -8.41
N GLY A 33 4.41 11.54 -7.23
CA GLY A 33 4.29 10.38 -6.34
C GLY A 33 2.91 10.28 -5.71
N VAL A 34 2.36 11.42 -5.28
CA VAL A 34 1.00 11.51 -4.71
C VAL A 34 -0.06 11.14 -5.74
N LEU A 35 0.03 11.70 -6.95
CA LEU A 35 -0.91 11.38 -8.03
C LEU A 35 -0.88 9.90 -8.37
N LYS A 36 0.32 9.32 -8.48
CA LYS A 36 0.48 7.89 -8.74
C LYS A 36 -0.12 7.01 -7.65
N GLU A 37 -0.02 7.42 -6.39
CA GLU A 37 -0.65 6.69 -5.30
C GLU A 37 -2.18 6.76 -5.36
N TYR A 38 -2.72 7.94 -5.67
CA TYR A 38 -4.16 8.13 -5.87
C TYR A 38 -4.68 7.27 -7.04
N GLU A 39 -4.00 7.26 -8.17
CA GLU A 39 -4.34 6.43 -9.33
C GLU A 39 -4.30 4.94 -9.01
N ASN A 40 -3.27 4.49 -8.28
CA ASN A 40 -3.19 3.10 -7.82
C ASN A 40 -4.36 2.75 -6.89
N ALA A 41 -4.72 3.63 -5.95
CA ALA A 41 -5.85 3.39 -5.05
C ALA A 41 -7.17 3.27 -5.82
N ARG A 42 -7.42 4.17 -6.79
CA ARG A 42 -8.58 4.13 -7.68
C ARG A 42 -8.66 2.84 -8.50
N LEU A 43 -7.52 2.40 -9.04
CA LEU A 43 -7.42 1.14 -9.76
C LEU A 43 -7.77 -0.03 -8.85
N LEU A 44 -7.16 -0.13 -7.67
CA LEU A 44 -7.42 -1.22 -6.72
C LEU A 44 -8.87 -1.26 -6.25
N GLU A 45 -9.51 -0.10 -6.07
CA GLU A 45 -10.94 0.03 -5.74
C GLU A 45 -11.81 -0.59 -6.84
N SER A 46 -11.48 -0.32 -8.11
CA SER A 46 -12.22 -0.86 -9.26
C SER A 46 -12.18 -2.39 -9.38
N LEU A 47 -11.24 -3.04 -8.70
CA LEU A 47 -11.08 -4.50 -8.68
C LEU A 47 -11.90 -5.17 -7.58
N GLY A 48 -12.68 -4.41 -6.79
CA GLY A 48 -13.49 -4.96 -5.70
C GLY A 48 -12.65 -5.57 -4.58
N LEU A 49 -11.38 -5.14 -4.45
CA LEU A 49 -10.54 -5.50 -3.32
C LEU A 49 -11.02 -4.78 -2.06
N PRO A 50 -10.92 -5.40 -0.88
CA PRO A 50 -11.32 -4.76 0.38
C PRO A 50 -10.24 -3.75 0.77
N ILE A 51 -10.31 -2.57 0.17
CA ILE A 51 -9.40 -1.44 0.43
C ILE A 51 -10.21 -0.22 0.86
N ALA A 52 -9.55 0.76 1.49
CA ALA A 52 -10.19 2.04 1.75
C ALA A 52 -10.41 2.81 0.44
N LYS A 53 -11.65 3.27 0.25
CA LYS A 53 -12.04 4.07 -0.90
C LYS A 53 -11.33 5.42 -0.88
N SER A 54 -10.85 5.84 -2.05
CA SER A 54 -10.26 7.16 -2.24
C SER A 54 -11.29 8.16 -2.77
N HIS A 55 -11.35 9.36 -2.19
CA HIS A 55 -12.34 10.38 -2.53
C HIS A 55 -11.78 11.53 -3.36
N GLY A 56 -10.48 11.79 -3.28
CA GLY A 56 -9.85 12.85 -4.06
C GLY A 56 -8.51 13.31 -3.49
N LEU A 57 -7.87 14.19 -4.25
CA LEU A 57 -6.67 14.91 -3.86
C LEU A 57 -7.04 16.17 -3.07
N ILE A 58 -6.17 16.55 -2.14
CA ILE A 58 -6.26 17.79 -1.38
C ILE A 58 -4.88 18.43 -1.30
N GLU A 59 -4.86 19.76 -1.22
CA GLU A 59 -3.67 20.54 -0.91
C GLU A 59 -3.91 21.37 0.35
N THR A 60 -2.96 21.36 1.28
CA THR A 60 -3.01 22.16 2.50
C THR A 60 -1.60 22.47 2.98
N SER A 61 -1.33 23.73 3.34
CA SER A 61 -0.01 24.18 3.80
C SER A 61 1.15 23.75 2.90
N ASN A 62 1.00 23.87 1.58
CA ASN A 62 1.97 23.44 0.56
C ASN A 62 2.33 21.94 0.61
N ARG A 63 1.43 21.12 1.18
CA ARG A 63 1.52 19.66 1.20
C ARG A 63 0.33 19.10 0.44
N HIS A 64 0.58 18.03 -0.29
CA HIS A 64 -0.45 17.30 -1.01
C HIS A 64 -0.92 16.11 -0.18
N GLY A 65 -2.18 15.74 -0.32
CA GLY A 65 -2.78 14.61 0.36
C GLY A 65 -3.87 13.92 -0.45
N ILE A 66 -4.30 12.77 0.05
CA ILE A 66 -5.40 12.00 -0.52
C ILE A 66 -6.42 11.74 0.59
N ILE A 67 -7.69 11.97 0.30
CA ILE A 67 -8.79 11.70 1.22
C ILE A 67 -9.25 10.24 1.01
N TYR A 68 -9.43 9.51 2.11
CA TYR A 68 -9.88 8.13 2.11
C TYR A 68 -10.99 7.88 3.13
N ASP A 69 -11.75 6.80 2.93
CA ASP A 69 -12.58 6.24 4.00
C ASP A 69 -11.72 5.81 5.19
N ARG A 70 -12.18 6.12 6.40
CA ARG A 70 -11.60 5.65 7.65
C ARG A 70 -11.99 4.19 7.87
N ILE A 71 -11.03 3.28 7.81
CA ILE A 71 -11.23 1.90 8.27
C ILE A 71 -11.01 1.90 9.78
N ARG A 72 -12.00 1.40 10.53
CA ARG A 72 -11.90 1.19 11.98
C ARG A 72 -11.44 -0.24 12.27
N GLY A 73 -10.55 -0.36 13.23
CA GLY A 73 -9.91 -1.60 13.63
C GLY A 73 -8.45 -1.36 13.98
N GLU A 74 -7.78 -2.45 14.30
CA GLU A 74 -6.36 -2.53 14.62
C GLU A 74 -5.60 -3.19 13.47
N SER A 75 -4.28 -3.04 13.43
CA SER A 75 -3.48 -3.74 12.43
C SER A 75 -3.51 -5.25 12.69
N MET A 76 -3.41 -6.07 11.65
CA MET A 76 -3.32 -7.52 11.81
C MET A 76 -2.09 -7.91 12.64
N LEU A 77 -1.02 -7.10 12.61
CA LEU A 77 0.14 -7.30 13.47
C LEU A 77 -0.22 -7.10 14.95
N GLU A 78 -0.97 -6.05 15.28
CA GLU A 78 -1.47 -5.83 16.65
C GLU A 78 -2.34 -7.00 17.11
N SER A 79 -3.30 -7.44 16.28
CA SER A 79 -4.16 -8.59 16.62
C SER A 79 -3.37 -9.89 16.82
N VAL A 80 -2.32 -10.12 16.02
CA VAL A 80 -1.43 -11.28 16.18
C VAL A 80 -0.67 -11.21 17.50
N ILE A 81 -0.14 -10.05 17.85
CA ILE A 81 0.62 -9.84 19.09
C ILE A 81 -0.29 -10.03 20.30
N GLU A 82 -1.51 -9.49 20.27
CA GLU A 82 -2.46 -9.58 21.37
C GLU A 82 -2.95 -11.02 21.60
N THR A 83 -3.32 -11.72 20.52
CA THR A 83 -3.95 -13.04 20.64
C THR A 83 -2.96 -14.21 20.62
N GLY A 84 -1.74 -14.00 20.10
CA GLY A 84 -0.75 -15.05 19.84
C GLY A 84 -1.12 -16.00 18.68
N ASN A 85 -2.22 -15.78 17.96
CA ASN A 85 -2.74 -16.72 16.96
C ASN A 85 -2.12 -16.54 15.56
N TRP A 86 -0.82 -16.80 15.45
CA TRP A 86 -0.08 -16.66 14.19
C TRP A 86 -0.65 -17.48 13.04
N GLU A 87 -1.15 -18.69 13.31
CA GLU A 87 -1.66 -19.59 12.27
C GLU A 87 -2.88 -18.99 11.57
N LYS A 88 -3.88 -18.55 12.34
CA LYS A 88 -5.09 -17.93 11.78
C LYS A 88 -4.73 -16.75 10.88
N TYR A 89 -3.95 -15.80 11.40
CA TYR A 89 -3.64 -14.58 10.67
C TYR A 89 -2.72 -14.82 9.47
N ALA A 90 -1.84 -15.83 9.52
CA ALA A 90 -1.06 -16.22 8.35
C ALA A 90 -1.94 -16.82 7.23
N VAL A 91 -2.94 -17.62 7.58
CA VAL A 91 -3.94 -18.14 6.63
C VAL A 91 -4.76 -17.00 6.02
N ASP A 92 -5.25 -16.10 6.86
CA ASP A 92 -6.00 -14.91 6.44
C ASP A 92 -5.18 -14.01 5.48
N LEU A 93 -3.91 -13.76 5.82
CA LEU A 93 -2.96 -13.03 4.99
C LEU A 93 -2.78 -13.73 3.62
N ALA A 94 -2.61 -15.05 3.61
CA ALA A 94 -2.42 -15.83 2.39
C ALA A 94 -3.68 -15.83 1.50
N ILE A 95 -4.88 -15.94 2.09
CA ILE A 95 -6.16 -15.85 1.36
C ILE A 95 -6.29 -14.48 0.69
N LEU A 96 -6.02 -13.40 1.44
CA LEU A 96 -6.07 -12.05 0.89
C LEU A 96 -5.02 -11.85 -0.20
N HIS A 97 -3.80 -12.36 -0.01
CA HIS A 97 -2.75 -12.28 -1.03
C HIS A 97 -3.17 -13.01 -2.32
N LYS A 98 -3.72 -14.23 -2.19
CA LYS A 98 -4.22 -15.00 -3.34
C LYS A 98 -5.31 -14.24 -4.10
N ARG A 99 -6.21 -13.56 -3.39
CA ARG A 99 -7.23 -12.68 -4.00
C ARG A 99 -6.62 -11.50 -4.74
N ILE A 100 -5.55 -10.89 -4.22
CA ILE A 100 -4.84 -9.82 -4.94
C ILE A 100 -4.21 -10.39 -6.21
N LEU A 101 -3.47 -11.50 -6.10
CA LEU A 101 -2.76 -12.15 -7.20
C LEU A 101 -3.69 -12.70 -8.30
N SER A 102 -4.97 -12.95 -8.00
CA SER A 102 -5.94 -13.42 -9.00
C SER A 102 -6.39 -12.33 -9.98
N HIS A 103 -6.06 -11.06 -9.72
CA HIS A 103 -6.38 -9.95 -10.62
C HIS A 103 -5.24 -9.72 -11.61
N GLN A 104 -5.60 -9.44 -12.86
CA GLN A 104 -4.67 -8.99 -13.89
C GLN A 104 -4.93 -7.52 -14.18
N VAL A 105 -3.86 -6.73 -14.27
CA VAL A 105 -3.94 -5.32 -14.63
C VAL A 105 -2.98 -5.03 -15.77
N PRO A 106 -3.41 -5.22 -17.04
CA PRO A 106 -2.53 -5.09 -18.21
C PRO A 106 -1.86 -3.72 -18.34
N TYR A 107 -2.52 -2.67 -17.83
CA TYR A 107 -2.05 -1.29 -17.90
C TYR A 107 -1.16 -0.87 -16.73
N ALA A 108 -1.02 -1.72 -15.70
CA ALA A 108 -0.15 -1.42 -14.57
C ALA A 108 1.32 -1.56 -14.97
N ARG A 109 2.18 -0.69 -14.42
CA ARG A 109 3.62 -0.77 -14.67
C ARG A 109 4.18 -2.07 -14.10
N SER A 110 4.91 -2.82 -14.95
CA SER A 110 5.62 -4.03 -14.53
C SER A 110 6.58 -3.77 -13.36
N LEU A 111 6.53 -4.66 -12.36
CA LEU A 111 7.45 -4.65 -11.22
C LEU A 111 8.91 -4.76 -11.70
N LYS A 112 9.20 -5.63 -12.67
CA LYS A 112 10.55 -5.75 -13.24
C LYS A 112 11.02 -4.44 -13.87
N THR A 113 10.17 -3.77 -14.64
CA THR A 113 10.51 -2.46 -15.23
C THR A 113 10.75 -1.39 -14.16
N ARG A 114 10.02 -1.44 -13.03
CA ARG A 114 10.28 -0.55 -11.88
C ARG A 114 11.63 -0.87 -11.21
N LEU A 115 11.90 -2.15 -10.95
CA LEU A 115 13.15 -2.58 -10.30
C LEU A 115 14.37 -2.28 -11.16
N ARG A 116 14.30 -2.51 -12.48
CA ARG A 116 15.37 -2.15 -13.43
C ARG A 116 15.70 -0.66 -13.34
N HIS A 117 14.68 0.20 -13.46
CA HIS A 117 14.81 1.64 -13.32
C HIS A 117 15.44 2.05 -11.97
N ASN A 118 15.05 1.40 -10.88
CA ASN A 118 15.63 1.66 -9.57
C ASN A 118 17.11 1.27 -9.54
N ILE A 119 17.48 0.09 -10.02
CA ILE A 119 18.87 -0.38 -10.07
C ILE A 119 19.74 0.58 -10.89
N ASP A 120 19.25 1.02 -12.05
CA ASP A 120 19.99 1.92 -12.95
C ASP A 120 20.29 3.28 -12.29
N ARG A 121 19.34 3.81 -11.50
CA ARG A 121 19.43 5.13 -10.87
C ARG A 121 20.22 5.16 -9.55
N VAL A 122 20.54 4.03 -8.94
CA VAL A 122 21.32 4.03 -7.69
C VAL A 122 22.77 4.41 -7.99
N GLU A 123 23.19 5.58 -7.52
CA GLU A 123 24.55 6.10 -7.75
C GLU A 123 25.61 5.34 -6.95
N ALA A 124 25.26 4.85 -5.76
CA ALA A 124 26.15 4.09 -4.88
C ALA A 124 26.60 2.73 -5.45
N LEU A 125 25.95 2.24 -6.52
CA LEU A 125 26.27 0.96 -7.13
C LEU A 125 27.17 1.15 -8.36
N GLY A 126 28.34 0.51 -8.35
CA GLY A 126 29.20 0.42 -9.53
C GLY A 126 28.61 -0.47 -10.63
N ALA A 127 29.13 -0.33 -11.86
CA ALA A 127 28.62 -1.03 -13.04
C ALA A 127 28.55 -2.56 -12.88
N ARG A 128 29.56 -3.17 -12.24
CA ARG A 128 29.58 -4.62 -11.98
C ARG A 128 28.45 -5.08 -11.08
N ALA A 129 28.13 -4.33 -10.02
CA ALA A 129 27.05 -4.64 -9.10
C ALA A 129 25.68 -4.48 -9.79
N LYS A 130 25.50 -3.40 -10.57
CA LYS A 130 24.29 -3.21 -11.37
C LYS A 130 24.07 -4.35 -12.36
N ALA A 131 25.10 -4.75 -13.10
CA ALA A 131 25.02 -5.86 -14.05
C ALA A 131 24.63 -7.19 -13.35
N ALA A 132 25.19 -7.47 -12.18
CA ALA A 132 24.82 -8.67 -11.41
C ALA A 132 23.35 -8.65 -10.96
N LEU A 133 22.86 -7.51 -10.46
CA LEU A 133 21.46 -7.35 -10.05
C LEU A 133 20.49 -7.47 -11.23
N LEU A 134 20.83 -6.87 -12.37
CA LEU A 134 20.04 -6.96 -13.60
C LEU A 134 19.97 -8.40 -14.11
N LYS A 135 21.09 -9.15 -14.06
CA LYS A 135 21.10 -10.58 -14.42
C LYS A 135 20.16 -11.40 -13.54
N VAL A 136 20.15 -11.14 -12.22
CA VAL A 136 19.20 -11.80 -11.31
C VAL A 136 17.76 -11.41 -11.68
N LEU A 137 17.49 -10.13 -11.88
CA LEU A 137 16.16 -9.63 -12.27
C LEU A 137 15.65 -10.26 -13.57
N ASP A 138 16.54 -10.46 -14.55
CA ASP A 138 16.23 -11.09 -15.83
C ASP A 138 15.88 -12.57 -15.67
N SER A 139 16.55 -13.28 -14.76
CA SER A 139 16.27 -14.70 -14.47
C SER A 139 14.95 -14.99 -13.75
N LEU A 140 14.35 -13.98 -13.10
CA LEU A 140 13.07 -14.16 -12.40
C LEU A 140 11.93 -14.45 -13.41
N PRO A 141 10.84 -15.13 -13.01
CA PRO A 141 9.70 -15.32 -13.90
C PRO A 141 9.03 -13.99 -14.26
N CYS A 142 8.43 -13.94 -15.44
CA CYS A 142 7.48 -12.89 -15.80
C CYS A 142 6.08 -13.27 -15.30
N GLY A 143 5.26 -12.26 -15.01
CA GLY A 143 3.88 -12.44 -14.60
C GLY A 143 3.05 -11.21 -14.96
N ASN A 144 1.74 -11.38 -14.97
CA ASN A 144 0.75 -10.35 -15.26
C ASN A 144 -0.25 -10.13 -14.11
N CYS A 145 0.00 -10.76 -12.96
CA CYS A 145 -0.79 -10.58 -11.77
C CYS A 145 -0.50 -9.22 -11.11
N LEU A 146 -1.52 -8.71 -10.43
CA LEU A 146 -1.40 -7.53 -9.59
C LEU A 146 -0.55 -7.85 -8.36
N CYS A 147 0.49 -7.05 -8.12
CA CYS A 147 1.28 -7.08 -6.89
C CYS A 147 1.07 -5.78 -6.11
N ARG A 148 0.71 -5.88 -4.82
CA ARG A 148 0.59 -4.70 -3.94
C ARG A 148 1.94 -4.03 -3.69
N GLY A 149 3.01 -4.83 -3.60
CA GLY A 149 4.40 -4.34 -3.50
C GLY A 149 4.90 -4.05 -2.08
N ASP A 150 4.01 -4.05 -1.09
CA ASP A 150 4.33 -3.87 0.33
C ASP A 150 3.22 -4.51 1.20
N PHE A 151 3.05 -5.82 1.04
CA PHE A 151 1.95 -6.59 1.64
C PHE A 151 2.44 -7.35 2.87
N HIS A 152 2.12 -6.83 4.06
CA HIS A 152 2.51 -7.40 5.35
C HIS A 152 1.42 -7.18 6.41
N PHE A 153 1.53 -7.86 7.56
CA PHE A 153 0.54 -7.82 8.65
C PHE A 153 0.15 -6.41 9.09
N ASP A 154 1.14 -5.53 9.27
CA ASP A 154 0.89 -4.15 9.71
C ASP A 154 0.17 -3.28 8.65
N ASN A 155 0.10 -3.75 7.40
CA ASN A 155 -0.59 -3.10 6.30
C ASN A 155 -2.00 -3.64 6.04
N ILE A 156 -2.56 -4.35 7.02
CA ILE A 156 -3.89 -4.92 6.97
C ILE A 156 -4.61 -4.53 8.25
N ILE A 157 -5.83 -4.01 8.13
CA ILE A 157 -6.67 -3.73 9.28
C ILE A 157 -7.67 -4.87 9.46
N VAL A 158 -7.70 -5.40 10.68
CA VAL A 158 -8.73 -6.34 11.13
C VAL A 158 -9.90 -5.49 11.62
N SER A 159 -10.94 -5.42 10.80
CA SER A 159 -12.11 -4.60 11.10
C SER A 159 -13.04 -5.31 12.07
N GLN A 160 -13.41 -4.62 13.15
CA GLN A 160 -14.52 -5.02 14.01
C GLN A 160 -15.85 -4.65 13.32
N ARG A 161 -16.37 -5.50 12.41
CA ARG A 161 -17.76 -5.39 11.96
C ARG A 161 -18.61 -6.44 12.64
N GLU A 162 -19.74 -5.99 13.20
CA GLU A 162 -20.77 -6.82 13.83
C GLU A 162 -21.05 -8.06 12.96
N HIS A 163 -20.81 -9.24 13.52
CA HIS A 163 -21.12 -10.57 13.00
C HIS A 163 -20.39 -11.10 11.75
N LYS A 164 -19.29 -10.48 11.29
CA LYS A 164 -18.31 -11.13 10.37
C LYS A 164 -16.99 -10.37 10.37
N GLU A 165 -15.89 -11.04 10.74
CA GLU A 165 -14.53 -10.52 10.54
C GLU A 165 -14.33 -10.21 9.06
N SER A 166 -14.07 -8.95 8.72
CA SER A 166 -13.75 -8.54 7.35
C SER A 166 -12.35 -7.96 7.33
N ILE A 167 -11.46 -8.61 6.58
CA ILE A 167 -10.08 -8.16 6.40
C ILE A 167 -10.07 -7.10 5.31
N SER A 168 -9.61 -5.89 5.65
CA SER A 168 -9.43 -4.81 4.69
C SER A 168 -7.95 -4.44 4.66
N SER A 169 -7.33 -4.42 3.49
CA SER A 169 -5.97 -3.91 3.39
C SER A 169 -6.00 -2.42 3.67
N SER A 170 -5.19 -1.98 4.62
CA SER A 170 -5.04 -0.57 4.93
C SER A 170 -4.19 0.13 3.89
N ILE A 171 -4.39 1.44 3.80
CA ILE A 171 -3.56 2.33 2.99
C ILE A 171 -2.29 2.60 3.79
N THR A 172 -1.22 1.90 3.50
CA THR A 172 0.00 2.03 4.31
C THR A 172 1.22 1.81 3.42
N TRP A 173 2.02 2.84 3.12
CA TRP A 173 3.13 3.40 3.93
C TRP A 173 4.50 3.03 3.32
N SER A 174 4.72 3.37 2.04
CA SER A 174 6.07 3.46 1.47
C SER A 174 6.54 4.90 1.39
#